data_AF-A0A0N0GZJ7-F1
#
_entry.id   AF-A0A0N0GZJ7-F1
#
_cell.length_a   1.000
_cell.length_b   1.000
_cell.length_c   1.000
_cell.angle_alpha   90.00
_cell.angle_beta   90.00
_cell.angle_gamma   90.00
#
_symmetry.space_group_name_H-M   'P 1'
#
loop_
_entity.id
_entity.type
_entity.pdbx_description
1 polymer ?
#
loop_
_entity_poly.entity_id
_entity_poly.type
_entity_poly.pdbx_seq_one_letter_code
_entity_poly.pdbx_strand_id
1 'polypeptide(L)' 'MRGPRAPWRGIVAPGSFVEDVRVPHRANRLLLYSANLIHAATGYCGTTLEEKRMTAVFFWMA' A
#
# COMPACT_ATOMS: atom_id res chain seq x y z
N MET A 1 29.44 22.63 -20.51
CA MET A 1 28.70 23.13 -19.34
C MET A 1 27.53 22.19 -19.06
N ARG A 2 27.49 21.56 -17.89
CA ARG A 2 26.46 20.58 -17.49
C ARG A 2 25.31 21.37 -16.84
N GLY A 3 24.10 21.32 -17.42
CA GLY A 3 22.92 21.99 -16.87
C GLY A 3 22.55 21.48 -15.47
N PRO A 4 21.73 22.23 -14.71
CA PRO A 4 21.47 21.94 -13.30
C PRO A 4 20.85 20.55 -13.15
N ARG A 5 21.47 19.69 -12.33
CA ARG A 5 20.86 18.42 -11.90
C ARG A 5 19.65 18.77 -11.04
N ALA A 6 18.45 18.50 -11.54
CA ALA A 6 17.24 18.64 -10.75
C ALA A 6 17.34 17.77 -9.47
N PRO A 7 17.05 18.31 -8.28
CA PRO A 7 16.99 17.53 -7.06
C PRO A 7 15.79 16.60 -7.18
N TRP A 8 15.99 15.31 -6.95
CA TRP A 8 15.00 14.24 -7.07
C TRP A 8 13.61 14.62 -6.53
N ARG A 9 12.73 15.11 -7.41
CA ARG A 9 11.29 15.16 -7.19
C ARG A 9 10.68 14.13 -8.14
N GLY A 10 10.76 12.87 -7.74
CA GLY A 10 10.08 11.79 -8.45
C GLY A 10 8.58 11.95 -8.27
N ILE A 11 7.93 12.68 -9.17
CA ILE A 11 6.47 12.63 -9.30
C ILE A 11 6.20 11.43 -10.20
N VAL A 12 5.56 10.39 -9.64
CA VAL A 12 5.05 9.28 -10.44
C VAL A 12 3.93 9.82 -11.32
N ALA A 13 3.92 9.47 -12.61
CA ALA A 13 2.89 9.96 -13.51
C ALA A 13 1.49 9.49 -13.02
N PRO A 14 0.45 10.34 -13.15
CA PRO A 14 -0.91 9.90 -12.88
C PRO A 14 -1.23 8.65 -13.71
N GLY A 15 -1.83 7.64 -13.08
CA GLY A 15 -2.16 6.38 -13.74
C GLY A 15 -1.00 5.40 -13.92
N SER A 16 0.19 5.64 -13.35
CA SER A 16 1.25 4.62 -13.31
C SER A 16 0.90 3.36 -12.51
N PHE A 17 -0.17 3.41 -11.71
CA PHE A 17 -0.66 2.28 -10.94
C PHE A 17 -2.11 1.98 -11.32
N VAL A 18 -2.41 0.69 -11.45
CA VAL A 18 -3.76 0.17 -11.62
C VAL A 18 -4.06 -0.81 -10.48
N GLU A 19 -5.29 -0.83 -9.99
CA GLU A 19 -5.72 -1.84 -9.02
C GLU A 19 -5.91 -3.17 -9.76
N ASP A 20 -4.97 -4.09 -9.54
CA ASP A 20 -5.05 -5.44 -10.11
C ASP A 20 -5.97 -6.35 -9.26
N VAL A 21 -5.73 -6.38 -7.95
CA VAL A 21 -6.48 -7.24 -7.02
C VAL A 21 -6.99 -6.43 -5.82
N ARG A 22 -8.29 -6.54 -5.55
CA ARG A 22 -8.92 -6.03 -4.33
C ARG A 22 -9.26 -7.16 -3.38
N VAL A 23 -8.69 -7.10 -2.18
CA VAL A 23 -9.02 -8.04 -1.10
C VAL A 23 -10.02 -7.37 -0.14
N PRO A 24 -11.24 -7.89 0.00
CA PRO A 24 -12.19 -7.33 0.96
C PRO A 24 -11.70 -7.55 2.40
N HIS A 25 -11.89 -6.55 3.24
CA HIS A 25 -11.60 -6.64 4.67
C HIS A 25 -12.49 -7.73 5.31
N ARG A 26 -11.86 -8.64 6.06
CA ARG A 26 -12.54 -9.66 6.87
C ARG A 26 -11.74 -9.85 8.15
N ALA A 27 -12.41 -9.75 9.29
CA ALA A 27 -11.79 -10.00 10.58
C ALA A 27 -11.18 -11.41 10.63
N ASN A 28 -10.05 -11.55 11.34
CA ASN A 28 -9.34 -12.82 11.55
C ASN A 28 -8.87 -13.51 10.26
N ARG A 29 -8.61 -12.75 9.18
CA ARG A 29 -8.01 -13.27 7.95
C ARG A 29 -6.50 -12.98 7.92
N LEU A 30 -5.70 -14.01 7.65
CA LEU A 30 -4.30 -13.86 7.28
C LEU A 30 -4.19 -13.69 5.75
N LEU A 31 -3.50 -12.64 5.31
CA LEU A 31 -3.15 -12.42 3.91
C LEU A 31 -1.63 -12.58 3.75
N LEU A 32 -1.21 -13.50 2.90
CA LEU A 32 0.19 -13.74 2.56
C LEU A 32 0.39 -13.49 1.07
N TYR A 33 1.39 -12.69 0.72
CA TYR A 33 1.72 -12.33 -0.66
C TYR A 33 3.21 -12.02 -0.78
N SER A 34 3.72 -12.01 -2.01
CA SER A 34 5.13 -11.70 -2.28
C SER A 34 5.43 -10.24 -1.96
N ALA A 35 6.51 -9.98 -1.22
CA ALA A 35 6.88 -8.64 -0.75
C ALA A 35 7.27 -7.66 -1.87
N ASN A 36 7.49 -8.14 -3.09
CA ASN A 36 7.76 -7.30 -4.26
C ASN A 36 6.48 -6.72 -4.93
N LEU A 37 5.29 -7.01 -4.38
CA LEU A 37 4.03 -6.44 -4.85
C LEU A 37 3.76 -5.08 -4.20
N ILE A 38 3.39 -4.11 -5.04
CA ILE A 38 2.87 -2.83 -4.58
C ILE A 38 1.47 -3.07 -4.00
N HIS A 39 1.25 -2.59 -2.77
CA HIS A 39 -0.02 -2.73 -2.08
C HIS A 39 -0.35 -1.45 -1.31
N ALA A 40 -1.64 -1.20 -1.12
CA ALA A 40 -2.15 -0.10 -0.33
C ALA A 40 -3.36 -0.57 0.47
N ALA A 41 -3.48 -0.13 1.72
CA ALA A 41 -4.67 -0.32 2.53
C ALA A 41 -5.57 0.91 2.38
N THR A 42 -6.76 0.74 1.80
CA THR A 42 -7.74 1.82 1.60
C THR A 42 -8.89 1.72 2.59
N GLY A 43 -9.45 2.87 2.99
CA GLY A 43 -10.64 2.93 3.85
C GLY A 43 -10.40 2.51 5.31
N TYR A 44 -9.21 2.81 5.85
CA TYR A 44 -8.85 2.54 7.25
C TYR A 44 -9.44 3.55 8.25
N CYS A 45 -10.20 4.52 7.74
CA CYS A 45 -10.72 5.66 8.48
C CYS A 45 -12.07 5.28 9.12
N GLY A 46 -12.19 5.49 10.43
CA GLY A 46 -13.40 5.22 11.20
C GLY A 46 -13.26 5.83 12.58
N THR A 47 -14.37 6.25 13.19
CA THR A 47 -14.38 6.83 14.54
C THR A 47 -14.97 5.88 15.58
N THR A 48 -15.62 4.80 15.14
CA THR A 48 -16.16 3.72 15.99
C THR A 48 -15.27 2.48 15.94
N LEU A 49 -15.48 1.54 16.86
CA LEU A 49 -14.71 0.29 16.90
C LEU A 49 -15.03 -0.61 15.69
N GLU A 50 -16.28 -0.58 15.23
CA GLU A 50 -16.78 -1.34 14.09
C GLU A 50 -16.14 -0.89 12.78
N GLU A 51 -15.85 0.41 12.66
CA GLU A 51 -15.21 1.00 11.48
C GLU A 51 -13.68 0.89 11.55
N LYS A 52 -13.12 0.84 12.77
CA LYS A 52 -11.68 0.77 12.98
C LYS A 52 -11.13 -0.58 12.53
N ARG A 53 -10.30 -0.55 11.50
CA ARG A 53 -9.59 -1.73 11.02
C ARG A 53 -8.33 -1.91 11.84
N MET A 54 -8.09 -3.11 12.36
CA MET A 54 -6.90 -3.47 13.13
C MET A 54 -6.22 -4.65 12.46
N THR A 55 -4.91 -4.53 12.24
CA THR A 55 -4.10 -5.55 11.55
C THR A 55 -2.75 -5.63 12.24
N ALA A 56 -2.23 -6.86 12.38
CA ALA A 56 -0.82 -7.10 12.65
C ALA A 56 -0.12 -7.40 11.31
N VAL A 57 1.02 -6.75 11.07
CA VAL A 57 1.82 -6.93 9.86
C VAL A 57 3.13 -7.59 10.24
N PHE A 58 3.54 -8.58 9.45
CA PHE A 58 4.80 -9.29 9.62
C PHE A 58 5.54 -9.33 8.29
N PHE A 59 6.87 -9.34 8.38
CA PHE A 59 7.73 -9.61 7.24
C PHE A 59 8.54 -10.86 7.55
N TRP A 60 8.71 -11.69 6.52
CA TRP A 60 9.50 -12.91 6.61
C TRP A 60 10.40 -12.99 5.39
N MET A 61 11.68 -13.29 5.61
CA MET A 61 12.63 -13.62 4.56
C MET A 61 12.73 -15.14 4.50
N ALA A 62 12.26 -15.74 3.41
CA ALA A 62 12.43 -17.15 3.08
C ALA A 62 13.56 -17.31 2.05
#